data_AF-S3UVF2-F1
#
_entry.id   AF-S3UVF2-F1
#
_cell.length_a   1.000
_cell.length_b   1.000
_cell.length_c   1.000
_cell.angle_alpha   90.00
_cell.angle_beta   90.00
_cell.angle_gamma   90.00
#
_symmetry.space_group_name_H-M   'P 1'
#
loop_
_entity.id
_entity.type
_entity.pdbx_description
1 polymer ?
#
loop_
_entity_poly.entity_id
_entity_poly.type
_entity_poly.pdbx_seq_one_letter_code
_entity_poly.pdbx_strand_id
1 'polypeptide(L)'
;MKNLRTKILFFLIIQVCFSCHDKVAEQRDRVERKLRSVYELGGSMATFLGVKGEVGNAFYCFDFRPDEQRAFVKFIGFPPTYELQAVKIDAINYKLIYQNGESTLKFDINESGKPEDVNYMLEARVYQNFKGLQGSSILGDIDLVLGPGMRSVRFGRQDTFEECEERHFELQKLSNQADEDEKKYILEKEQLDKERAEKGLK
;
A
#
# COMPACT_ATOMS: atom_id res chain seq x y z
N MET A 1 -36.67 -30.61 32.27
CA MET A 1 -36.59 -29.33 31.52
C MET A 1 -35.25 -28.57 31.60
N LYS A 2 -34.31 -28.91 32.52
CA LYS A 2 -33.00 -28.22 32.62
C LYS A 2 -32.01 -28.51 31.46
N ASN A 3 -32.13 -29.66 30.78
CA ASN A 3 -31.22 -30.06 29.69
C ASN A 3 -31.52 -29.48 28.30
N LEU A 4 -32.70 -28.89 28.08
CA LEU A 4 -33.09 -28.38 26.76
C LEU A 4 -32.58 -26.93 26.53
N ARG A 5 -32.57 -26.11 27.59
CA ARG A 5 -32.07 -24.73 27.53
C ARG A 5 -30.55 -24.67 27.31
N THR A 6 -29.79 -25.56 27.92
CA THR A 6 -28.32 -25.63 27.74
C THR A 6 -27.93 -26.06 26.32
N LYS A 7 -28.69 -26.97 25.69
CA LYS A 7 -28.43 -27.41 24.31
C LYS A 7 -28.68 -26.32 23.28
N ILE A 8 -29.72 -25.51 23.46
CA ILE A 8 -30.04 -24.38 22.55
C ILE A 8 -28.99 -23.28 22.67
N LEU A 9 -28.52 -22.98 23.88
CA LEU A 9 -27.46 -22.00 24.09
C LEU A 9 -26.15 -22.43 23.44
N PHE A 10 -25.80 -23.73 23.54
CA PHE A 10 -24.61 -24.28 22.90
C PHE A 10 -24.70 -24.24 21.36
N PHE A 11 -25.88 -24.51 20.80
CA PHE A 11 -26.10 -24.46 19.35
C PHE A 11 -25.99 -23.03 18.78
N LEU A 12 -26.51 -22.04 19.51
CA LEU A 12 -26.39 -20.62 19.12
C LEU A 12 -24.95 -20.12 19.18
N ILE A 13 -24.17 -20.53 20.19
CA ILE A 13 -22.74 -20.17 20.29
C ILE A 13 -21.93 -20.76 19.13
N ILE A 14 -22.22 -22.01 18.73
CA ILE A 14 -21.55 -22.66 17.59
C ILE A 14 -21.88 -21.95 16.26
N GLN A 15 -23.13 -21.55 16.03
CA GLN A 15 -23.51 -20.84 14.80
C GLN A 15 -22.89 -19.43 14.70
N VAL A 16 -22.76 -18.72 15.82
CA VAL A 16 -22.09 -17.41 15.86
C VAL A 16 -20.58 -17.55 15.61
N CYS A 17 -19.95 -18.63 16.08
CA CYS A 17 -18.53 -18.92 15.80
C CYS A 17 -18.25 -19.25 14.32
N PHE A 18 -19.15 -20.01 13.67
CA PHE A 18 -18.99 -20.42 12.27
C PHE A 18 -19.02 -19.23 11.30
N SER A 19 -19.97 -18.30 11.46
CA SER A 19 -20.05 -17.12 10.59
C SER A 19 -18.87 -16.14 10.70
N CYS A 20 -18.12 -16.17 11.81
CA CYS A 20 -16.91 -15.36 11.95
C CYS A 20 -15.70 -15.97 11.23
N HIS A 21 -15.58 -17.30 11.21
CA HIS A 21 -14.48 -17.99 10.55
C HIS A 21 -14.57 -17.92 9.01
N ASP A 22 -15.78 -18.05 8.45
CA ASP A 22 -15.98 -18.06 7.00
C ASP A 22 -15.66 -16.71 6.35
N LYS A 23 -16.04 -15.60 6.99
CA LYS A 23 -15.75 -14.25 6.48
C LYS A 23 -14.25 -13.92 6.47
N VAL A 24 -13.53 -14.38 7.49
CA VAL A 24 -12.07 -14.18 7.58
C VAL A 24 -11.34 -15.03 6.55
N ALA A 25 -11.79 -16.26 6.30
CA ALA A 25 -11.23 -17.12 5.25
C ALA A 25 -11.46 -16.54 3.85
N GLU A 26 -12.67 -16.04 3.56
CA GLU A 26 -13.00 -15.44 2.27
C GLU A 26 -12.19 -14.16 1.99
N GLN A 27 -12.00 -13.30 3.02
CA GLN A 27 -11.16 -12.12 2.90
C GLN A 27 -9.69 -12.49 2.63
N ARG A 28 -9.16 -13.52 3.28
CA ARG A 28 -7.79 -14.01 3.05
C ARG A 28 -7.57 -14.50 1.62
N ASP A 29 -8.50 -15.29 1.09
CA ASP A 29 -8.44 -15.80 -0.29
C ASP A 29 -8.60 -14.69 -1.34
N ARG A 30 -9.34 -13.62 -1.01
CA ARG A 30 -9.43 -12.43 -1.87
C ARG A 30 -8.12 -11.66 -1.89
N VAL A 31 -7.50 -11.43 -0.73
CA VAL A 31 -6.24 -10.70 -0.62
C VAL A 31 -5.12 -11.45 -1.33
N GLU A 32 -4.95 -12.74 -1.07
CA GLU A 32 -3.84 -13.52 -1.63
C GLU A 32 -3.81 -13.51 -3.16
N ARG A 33 -4.97 -13.64 -3.81
CA ARG A 33 -5.09 -13.56 -5.28
C ARG A 33 -4.84 -12.17 -5.86
N LYS A 34 -4.78 -11.14 -5.02
CA LYS A 34 -4.67 -9.73 -5.43
C LYS A 34 -3.34 -9.10 -5.04
N LEU A 35 -2.49 -9.80 -4.30
CA LEU A 35 -1.13 -9.36 -3.93
C LEU A 35 -0.11 -9.42 -5.07
N ARG A 36 -0.38 -10.17 -6.14
CA ARG A 36 0.55 -10.27 -7.28
C ARG A 36 0.51 -8.99 -8.13
N SER A 37 1.50 -8.12 -8.02
CA SER A 37 1.58 -6.90 -8.84
C SER A 37 2.92 -6.20 -8.67
N VAL A 38 3.12 -5.15 -9.48
CA VAL A 38 4.13 -4.12 -9.22
C VAL A 38 3.49 -2.97 -8.42
N TYR A 39 4.15 -2.60 -7.32
CA TYR A 39 3.75 -1.54 -6.41
C TYR A 39 4.85 -0.49 -6.28
N GLU A 40 4.48 0.79 -6.26
CA GLU A 40 5.39 1.84 -5.83
C GLU A 40 5.40 1.90 -4.31
N LEU A 41 6.58 1.74 -3.70
CA LEU A 41 6.78 1.80 -2.26
C LEU A 41 7.99 2.66 -1.94
N GLY A 42 8.10 3.09 -0.69
CA GLY A 42 9.24 3.80 -0.14
C GLY A 42 9.83 3.12 1.09
N GLY A 43 10.65 3.87 1.81
CA GLY A 43 11.19 3.45 3.10
C GLY A 43 12.48 2.61 3.02
N SER A 44 12.61 1.67 3.94
CA SER A 44 13.89 1.06 4.34
C SER A 44 14.42 -0.05 3.44
N MET A 45 13.88 -0.23 2.23
CA MET A 45 14.29 -1.31 1.34
C MET A 45 15.75 -1.20 0.91
N ALA A 46 16.27 0.01 0.73
CA ALA A 46 17.69 0.23 0.43
C ALA A 46 18.60 -0.29 1.55
N THR A 47 18.20 -0.07 2.82
CA THR A 47 18.89 -0.61 3.99
C THR A 47 18.85 -2.14 4.01
N PHE A 48 17.70 -2.75 3.70
CA PHE A 48 17.57 -4.20 3.62
C PHE A 48 18.51 -4.82 2.60
N LEU A 49 18.57 -4.21 1.40
CA LEU A 49 19.35 -4.70 0.28
C LEU A 49 20.84 -4.34 0.37
N GLY A 50 21.24 -3.59 1.40
CA GLY A 50 22.63 -3.14 1.57
C GLY A 50 23.08 -2.14 0.50
N VAL A 51 22.14 -1.43 -0.14
CA VAL A 51 22.43 -0.41 -1.16
C VAL A 51 22.98 0.83 -0.46
N LYS A 52 24.20 1.22 -0.82
CA LYS A 52 24.89 2.41 -0.29
C LYS A 52 24.76 3.56 -1.29
N GLY A 53 24.71 4.79 -0.79
CA GLY A 53 24.65 6.01 -1.62
C GLY A 53 23.30 6.74 -1.53
N GLU A 54 22.98 7.52 -2.55
CA GLU A 54 21.81 8.43 -2.60
C GLU A 54 20.44 7.72 -2.57
N VAL A 55 20.43 6.37 -2.62
CA VAL A 55 19.23 5.53 -2.67
C VAL A 55 18.54 5.36 -1.30
N GLY A 56 19.13 5.85 -0.21
CA GLY A 56 18.74 5.53 1.17
C GLY A 56 17.27 5.78 1.54
N ASN A 57 16.58 6.68 0.82
CA ASN A 57 15.14 6.98 0.96
C ASN A 57 14.41 7.00 -0.39
N ALA A 58 14.97 6.39 -1.43
CA ALA A 58 14.37 6.43 -2.76
C ALA A 58 13.08 5.58 -2.81
N PHE A 59 12.11 6.06 -3.59
CA PHE A 59 10.99 5.23 -4.03
C PHE A 59 11.51 4.10 -4.92
N TYR A 60 10.83 2.96 -4.84
CA TYR A 60 11.14 1.80 -5.65
C TYR A 60 9.86 1.13 -6.11
N CYS A 61 9.96 0.48 -7.27
CA CYS A 61 8.96 -0.43 -7.76
C CYS A 61 9.24 -1.82 -7.18
N PHE A 62 8.22 -2.40 -6.57
CA PHE A 62 8.22 -3.69 -5.90
C PHE A 62 7.29 -4.65 -6.64
N ASP A 63 7.87 -5.53 -7.46
CA ASP A 63 7.14 -6.61 -8.13
C ASP A 63 7.04 -7.79 -7.17
N PHE A 64 5.86 -7.97 -6.57
CA PHE A 64 5.61 -9.00 -5.58
C PHE A 64 4.90 -10.19 -6.22
N ARG A 65 5.53 -11.37 -6.19
CA ARG A 65 5.03 -12.62 -6.78
C ARG A 65 5.02 -13.74 -5.74
N PRO A 66 4.13 -13.66 -4.75
CA PRO A 66 4.12 -14.59 -3.62
C PRO A 66 3.83 -16.05 -4.03
N ASP A 67 3.07 -16.25 -5.10
CA ASP A 67 2.80 -17.54 -5.72
C ASP A 67 4.05 -18.18 -6.35
N GLU A 68 4.96 -17.35 -6.84
CA GLU A 68 6.27 -17.76 -7.37
C GLU A 68 7.38 -17.76 -6.31
N GLN A 69 7.03 -17.47 -5.05
CA GLN A 69 7.97 -17.29 -3.93
C GLN A 69 9.10 -16.30 -4.21
N ARG A 70 8.80 -15.26 -5.00
CA ARG A 70 9.79 -14.25 -5.44
C ARG A 70 9.25 -12.84 -5.31
N ALA A 71 10.18 -11.91 -5.19
CA ALA A 71 9.90 -10.50 -5.34
C ALA A 71 11.07 -9.82 -6.03
N PHE A 72 10.81 -8.70 -6.69
CA PHE A 72 11.84 -7.90 -7.33
C PHE A 72 11.72 -6.44 -6.89
N VAL A 73 12.86 -5.81 -6.66
CA VAL A 73 12.95 -4.39 -6.30
C VAL A 73 13.76 -3.67 -7.36
N LYS A 74 13.20 -2.60 -7.93
CA LYS A 74 13.92 -1.66 -8.80
C LYS A 74 13.76 -0.26 -8.23
N PHE A 75 14.86 0.37 -7.82
CA PHE A 75 14.80 1.74 -7.33
C PHE A 75 14.62 2.70 -8.49
N ILE A 76 13.70 3.66 -8.35
CA ILE A 76 13.33 4.54 -9.44
C ILE A 76 14.53 5.42 -9.81
N GLY A 77 14.88 5.43 -11.09
CA GLY A 77 16.07 6.14 -11.58
C GLY A 77 17.40 5.41 -11.34
N PHE A 78 17.38 4.19 -10.82
CA PHE A 78 18.57 3.36 -10.61
C PHE A 78 18.50 2.07 -11.45
N PRO A 79 19.51 1.76 -12.28
CA PRO A 79 19.47 0.61 -13.19
C PRO A 79 19.30 -0.79 -12.55
N PRO A 80 19.93 -1.10 -11.40
CA PRO A 80 19.89 -2.46 -10.87
C PRO A 80 18.50 -2.89 -10.42
N THR A 81 18.14 -4.12 -10.77
CA THR A 81 17.00 -4.84 -10.20
C THR A 81 17.51 -5.90 -9.23
N TYR A 82 16.92 -5.97 -8.05
CA TYR A 82 17.26 -6.92 -7.00
C TYR A 82 16.19 -8.00 -6.95
N GLU A 83 16.58 -9.26 -7.04
CA GLU A 83 15.69 -10.41 -6.86
C GLU A 83 15.77 -10.91 -5.42
N LEU A 84 14.61 -11.09 -4.79
CA LEU A 84 14.43 -11.54 -3.42
C LEU A 84 13.62 -12.84 -3.43
N GLN A 85 13.87 -13.70 -2.45
CA GLN A 85 12.95 -14.79 -2.15
C GLN A 85 11.84 -14.27 -1.23
N ALA A 86 10.59 -14.63 -1.55
CA ALA A 86 9.42 -14.30 -0.75
C ALA A 86 8.78 -15.60 -0.21
N VAL A 87 9.05 -15.92 1.05
CA VAL A 87 8.52 -17.13 1.69
C VAL A 87 7.23 -16.79 2.44
N LYS A 88 6.13 -17.42 2.05
CA LYS A 88 4.84 -17.26 2.73
C LYS A 88 4.92 -17.78 4.17
N ILE A 89 4.50 -16.95 5.13
CA ILE A 89 4.30 -17.37 6.52
C ILE A 89 2.81 -17.67 6.74
N ASP A 90 1.95 -16.73 6.32
CA ASP A 90 0.49 -16.89 6.27
C ASP A 90 -0.09 -16.01 5.14
N ALA A 91 -1.40 -15.75 5.15
CA ALA A 91 -2.08 -14.98 4.10
C ALA A 91 -1.64 -13.52 3.97
N ILE A 92 -1.12 -12.92 5.05
CA ILE A 92 -0.77 -11.48 5.10
C ILE A 92 0.63 -11.23 5.66
N ASN A 93 1.38 -12.29 5.98
CA ASN A 93 2.77 -12.21 6.44
C ASN A 93 3.69 -13.02 5.52
N TYR A 94 4.79 -12.41 5.12
CA TYR A 94 5.78 -13.01 4.23
C TYR A 94 7.18 -12.71 4.74
N LYS A 95 8.08 -13.68 4.68
CA LYS A 95 9.50 -13.46 4.90
C LYS A 95 10.16 -13.10 3.57
N LEU A 96 10.88 -11.97 3.54
CA LEU A 96 11.79 -11.64 2.46
C LEU A 96 13.20 -12.09 2.82
N ILE A 97 13.87 -12.73 1.87
CA ILE A 97 15.25 -13.18 2.02
C ILE A 97 16.07 -12.61 0.85
N TYR A 98 17.17 -11.97 1.18
CA TYR A 98 18.14 -11.47 0.21
C TYR A 98 19.54 -11.64 0.77
N GLN A 99 20.40 -12.36 0.04
CA GLN A 99 21.73 -12.75 0.51
C GLN A 99 21.65 -13.40 1.91
N ASN A 100 22.31 -12.83 2.92
CA ASN A 100 22.29 -13.31 4.31
C ASN A 100 21.28 -12.55 5.20
N GLY A 101 20.48 -11.67 4.62
CA GLY A 101 19.48 -10.85 5.31
C GLY A 101 18.08 -11.46 5.27
N GLU A 102 17.35 -11.34 6.39
CA GLU A 102 15.94 -11.71 6.49
C GLU A 102 15.13 -10.51 7.00
N SER A 103 13.99 -10.25 6.38
CA SER A 103 12.96 -9.34 6.92
C SER A 103 11.58 -9.97 6.79
N THR A 104 10.61 -9.44 7.54
CA THR A 104 9.20 -9.86 7.44
C THR A 104 8.38 -8.71 6.90
N LEU A 105 7.65 -8.95 5.83
CA LEU A 105 6.55 -8.11 5.37
C LEU A 105 5.26 -8.50 6.08
N LYS A 106 4.53 -7.48 6.54
CA LYS A 106 3.16 -7.61 7.04
C LYS A 106 2.26 -6.67 6.25
N PHE A 107 1.17 -7.21 5.73
CA PHE A 107 0.11 -6.47 5.07
C PHE A 107 -1.02 -6.22 6.06
N ASP A 108 -1.25 -4.97 6.46
CA ASP A 108 -2.36 -4.57 7.31
C ASP A 108 -3.53 -4.14 6.44
N ILE A 109 -4.53 -5.02 6.33
CA ILE A 109 -5.63 -4.89 5.37
C ILE A 109 -6.67 -3.91 5.88
N ASN A 110 -7.05 -2.96 5.04
CA ASN A 110 -8.15 -2.03 5.28
C ASN A 110 -9.19 -2.16 4.17
N GLU A 111 -10.46 -2.28 4.54
CA GLU A 111 -11.59 -2.40 3.62
C GLU A 111 -12.58 -1.28 3.88
N SER A 112 -12.96 -0.57 2.82
CA SER A 112 -13.94 0.51 2.87
C SER A 112 -15.00 0.35 1.79
N GLY A 113 -16.25 0.62 2.15
CA GLY A 113 -17.42 0.34 1.31
C GLY A 113 -17.74 -1.16 1.21
N LYS A 114 -18.72 -1.49 0.38
CA LYS A 114 -19.05 -2.88 0.01
C LYS A 114 -18.52 -3.20 -1.39
N PRO A 115 -18.20 -4.45 -1.72
CA PRO A 115 -17.64 -4.83 -3.03
C PRO A 115 -18.43 -4.35 -4.25
N GLU A 116 -19.76 -4.21 -4.12
CA GLU A 116 -20.66 -3.68 -5.14
C GLU A 116 -20.65 -2.15 -5.29
N ASP A 117 -20.06 -1.42 -4.35
CA ASP A 117 -20.07 0.04 -4.32
C ASP A 117 -19.07 0.63 -5.33
N VAL A 118 -19.45 1.75 -5.94
CA VAL A 118 -18.60 2.51 -6.87
C VAL A 118 -17.30 2.97 -6.21
N ASN A 119 -17.37 3.26 -4.91
CA ASN A 119 -16.26 3.72 -4.07
C ASN A 119 -15.64 2.59 -3.24
N TYR A 120 -15.91 1.32 -3.58
CA TYR A 120 -15.29 0.18 -2.90
C TYR A 120 -13.77 0.26 -2.96
N MET A 121 -13.12 -0.08 -1.85
CA MET A 121 -11.67 -0.15 -1.79
C MET A 121 -11.21 -1.21 -0.81
N LEU A 122 -10.32 -2.07 -1.29
CA LEU A 122 -9.52 -2.96 -0.48
C LEU A 122 -8.06 -2.54 -0.65
N GLU A 123 -7.46 -2.04 0.42
CA GLU A 123 -6.08 -1.57 0.45
C GLU A 123 -5.30 -2.29 1.55
N ALA A 124 -3.98 -2.18 1.52
CA ALA A 124 -3.13 -2.68 2.58
C ALA A 124 -2.01 -1.70 2.88
N ARG A 125 -1.79 -1.42 4.16
CA ARG A 125 -0.55 -0.77 4.61
C ARG A 125 0.53 -1.82 4.78
N VAL A 126 1.68 -1.59 4.14
CA VAL A 126 2.79 -2.54 4.11
C VAL A 126 3.83 -2.15 5.15
N TYR A 127 4.12 -3.08 6.06
CA TYR A 127 5.13 -2.94 7.09
C TYR A 127 6.28 -3.90 6.86
N GLN A 128 7.51 -3.45 7.11
CA GLN A 128 8.72 -4.28 7.10
C GLN A 128 9.36 -4.33 8.49
N ASN A 129 9.58 -5.55 8.99
CA ASN A 129 10.28 -5.81 10.24
C ASN A 129 11.63 -6.48 9.95
N PHE A 130 12.71 -5.89 10.44
CA PHE A 130 14.04 -6.46 10.34
C PHE A 130 14.33 -7.36 11.53
N LYS A 131 14.86 -8.56 11.26
CA LYS A 131 15.28 -9.46 12.33
C LYS A 131 16.36 -8.77 13.17
N GLY A 132 16.11 -8.63 14.47
CA GLY A 132 17.05 -8.04 15.43
C GLY A 132 16.96 -6.52 15.61
N LEU A 133 16.08 -5.83 14.87
CA LEU A 133 15.75 -4.43 15.15
C LEU A 133 14.39 -4.33 15.84
N GLN A 134 14.26 -3.43 16.82
CA GLN A 134 12.96 -3.12 17.42
C GLN A 134 12.24 -2.10 16.53
N GLY A 135 11.04 -2.47 16.08
CA GLY A 135 10.15 -1.60 15.31
C GLY A 135 9.91 -2.08 13.88
N SER A 136 8.80 -1.59 13.31
CA SER A 136 8.42 -1.79 11.92
C SER A 136 8.64 -0.52 11.12
N SER A 137 9.24 -0.64 9.95
CA SER A 137 9.27 0.42 8.95
C SER A 137 7.99 0.37 8.11
N ILE A 138 7.36 1.52 7.86
CA ILE A 138 6.24 1.61 6.93
C ILE A 138 6.84 1.76 5.53
N LEU A 139 6.48 0.83 4.63
CA LEU A 139 6.92 0.88 3.24
C LEU A 139 5.96 1.71 2.37
N GLY A 140 4.67 1.71 2.71
CA GLY A 140 3.64 2.46 1.98
C GLY A 140 2.29 1.79 2.04
N ASP A 141 1.34 2.34 1.30
CA ASP A 141 -0.01 1.82 1.14
C ASP A 141 -0.15 1.25 -0.29
N ILE A 142 -0.81 0.10 -0.43
CA ILE A 142 -1.07 -0.55 -1.73
C ILE A 142 -2.56 -0.76 -1.95
N ASP A 143 -3.01 -0.52 -3.17
CA ASP A 143 -4.37 -0.83 -3.58
C ASP A 143 -4.46 -2.28 -4.06
N LEU A 144 -5.32 -3.10 -3.45
CA LEU A 144 -5.52 -4.50 -3.84
C LEU A 144 -6.70 -4.64 -4.80
N VAL A 145 -7.80 -3.95 -4.49
CA VAL A 145 -9.02 -3.90 -5.31
C VAL A 145 -9.60 -2.49 -5.25
N LEU A 146 -9.90 -1.94 -6.42
CA LEU A 146 -10.56 -0.64 -6.59
C LEU A 146 -11.90 -0.82 -7.30
N GLY A 147 -12.95 -0.25 -6.69
CA GLY A 147 -14.25 -0.07 -7.31
C GLY A 147 -14.18 0.84 -8.55
N PRO A 148 -15.19 0.80 -9.45
CA PRO A 148 -15.15 1.50 -10.73
C PRO A 148 -14.85 3.01 -10.62
N GLY A 149 -15.37 3.69 -9.61
CA GLY A 149 -15.16 5.13 -9.43
C GLY A 149 -13.80 5.49 -8.83
N MET A 150 -13.10 4.53 -8.23
CA MET A 150 -11.79 4.77 -7.62
C MET A 150 -10.64 4.63 -8.62
N ARG A 151 -10.83 3.90 -9.72
CA ARG A 151 -9.77 3.64 -10.72
C ARG A 151 -9.27 4.88 -11.45
N SER A 152 -10.08 5.94 -11.52
CA SER A 152 -9.71 7.20 -12.18
C SER A 152 -8.94 8.17 -11.28
N VAL A 153 -8.94 7.93 -9.96
CA VAL A 153 -8.33 8.82 -8.95
C VAL A 153 -7.20 8.14 -8.19
N ARG A 154 -7.24 6.82 -8.08
CA ARG A 154 -6.15 6.02 -7.58
C ARG A 154 -5.54 5.22 -8.70
N PHE A 155 -4.25 5.40 -8.81
CA PHE A 155 -3.43 4.62 -9.69
C PHE A 155 -3.17 3.29 -8.93
N GLY A 156 -3.87 2.24 -9.33
CA GLY A 156 -3.85 0.97 -8.60
C GLY A 156 -2.56 0.17 -8.83
N ARG A 157 -2.73 -1.15 -8.78
CA ARG A 157 -1.79 -2.17 -9.26
C ARG A 157 -1.21 -1.87 -10.64
N GLN A 158 0.10 -2.06 -10.80
CA GLN A 158 0.80 -2.01 -12.08
C GLN A 158 1.21 -3.42 -12.52
N ASP A 159 1.39 -3.61 -13.82
CA ASP A 159 1.80 -4.90 -14.39
C ASP A 159 3.33 -4.96 -14.63
N THR A 160 3.98 -3.80 -14.79
CA THR A 160 5.42 -3.71 -15.12
C THR A 160 6.17 -2.67 -14.29
N PHE A 161 7.51 -2.77 -14.30
CA PHE A 161 8.36 -1.75 -13.68
C PHE A 161 8.33 -0.44 -14.47
N GLU A 162 8.23 -0.52 -15.78
CA GLU A 162 8.16 0.63 -16.68
C GLU A 162 6.91 1.47 -16.37
N GLU A 163 5.74 0.84 -16.26
CA GLU A 163 4.50 1.53 -15.86
C GLU A 163 4.62 2.18 -14.48
N CYS A 164 5.24 1.50 -13.52
CA CYS A 164 5.46 2.03 -12.18
C CYS A 164 6.41 3.26 -12.19
N GLU A 165 7.49 3.22 -12.96
CA GLU A 165 8.43 4.34 -13.10
C GLU A 165 7.80 5.52 -13.84
N GLU A 166 7.17 5.28 -14.98
CA GLU A 166 6.48 6.32 -15.77
C GLU A 166 5.45 7.06 -14.92
N ARG A 167 4.63 6.30 -14.19
CA ARG A 167 3.65 6.83 -13.26
C ARG A 167 4.27 7.67 -12.15
N HIS A 168 5.37 7.23 -11.54
CA HIS A 168 6.05 8.02 -10.51
C HIS A 168 6.47 9.39 -11.06
N PHE A 169 7.00 9.43 -12.29
CA PHE A 169 7.38 10.67 -12.95
C PHE A 169 6.16 11.54 -13.30
N GLU A 170 5.04 10.95 -13.71
CA GLU A 170 3.79 11.70 -13.93
C GLU A 170 3.27 12.34 -12.62
N LEU A 171 3.27 11.59 -11.53
CA LEU A 171 2.86 12.08 -10.21
C LEU A 171 3.76 13.21 -9.72
N GLN A 172 5.08 13.09 -9.89
CA GLN A 172 6.01 14.17 -9.57
C GLN A 172 5.74 15.43 -10.39
N LYS A 173 5.47 15.30 -11.70
CA LYS A 173 5.13 16.44 -12.56
C LYS A 173 3.85 17.14 -12.09
N LEU A 174 2.80 16.37 -11.81
CA LEU A 174 1.53 16.91 -11.32
C LEU A 174 1.68 17.60 -9.97
N SER A 175 2.45 17.02 -9.05
CA SER A 175 2.74 17.62 -7.74
C SER A 175 3.47 18.95 -7.89
N ASN A 176 4.52 18.99 -8.72
CA ASN A 176 5.28 20.22 -8.96
C ASN A 176 4.41 21.31 -9.59
N GLN A 177 3.53 20.94 -10.53
CA GLN A 177 2.61 21.88 -11.15
C GLN A 177 1.60 22.45 -10.14
N ALA A 178 1.04 21.60 -9.27
CA ALA A 178 0.13 22.04 -8.21
C ALA A 178 0.79 23.03 -7.24
N ASP A 179 2.04 22.77 -6.84
CA ASP A 179 2.82 23.67 -5.99
C ASP A 179 3.09 25.03 -6.67
N GLU A 180 3.33 25.03 -7.97
CA GLU A 180 3.50 26.26 -8.76
C GLU A 180 2.19 27.06 -8.87
N ASP A 181 1.08 26.38 -9.13
CA ASP A 181 -0.24 27.00 -9.22
C ASP A 181 -0.68 27.61 -7.88
N GLU A 182 -0.41 26.93 -6.76
CA GLU A 182 -0.68 27.46 -5.42
C GLU A 182 0.14 28.72 -5.12
N LYS A 183 1.45 28.70 -5.42
CA LYS A 183 2.32 29.89 -5.25
C LYS A 183 1.84 31.06 -6.07
N LYS A 184 1.43 30.82 -7.32
CA LYS A 184 0.89 31.85 -8.20
C LYS A 184 -0.41 32.44 -7.64
N TYR A 185 -1.33 31.60 -7.17
CA TYR A 185 -2.58 32.06 -6.56
C TYR A 185 -2.34 32.94 -5.33
N ILE A 186 -1.41 32.55 -4.45
CA ILE A 186 -1.05 33.34 -3.27
C ILE A 186 -0.51 34.72 -3.69
N LEU A 187 0.38 34.76 -4.69
CA LEU A 187 0.97 36.01 -5.18
C LEU A 187 -0.08 36.95 -5.81
N GLU A 188 -0.98 36.42 -6.64
CA GLU A 188 -2.07 37.19 -7.25
C GLU A 188 -3.01 37.77 -6.19
N LYS A 189 -3.34 36.99 -5.15
CA LYS A 189 -4.15 37.43 -4.03
C LYS A 189 -3.48 38.56 -3.24
N GLU A 190 -2.19 38.44 -2.94
CA GLU A 190 -1.43 39.50 -2.25
C GLU A 190 -1.36 40.80 -3.08
N GLN A 191 -1.25 40.70 -4.40
CA GLN A 191 -1.27 41.86 -5.29
C GLN A 191 -2.63 42.55 -5.29
N LEU A 192 -3.72 41.78 -5.39
CA LEU A 192 -5.08 42.32 -5.32
C LEU A 192 -5.37 42.99 -3.98
N ASP A 193 -4.92 42.40 -2.88
CA ASP A 193 -5.10 42.97 -1.54
C ASP A 193 -4.30 44.27 -1.37
N LYS A 194 -3.08 44.35 -1.92
CA LYS A 194 -2.30 45.61 -1.99
C LYS A 194 -3.00 46.68 -2.81
N GLU A 195 -3.50 46.33 -4.01
CA GLU A 195 -4.23 47.28 -4.85
C GLU A 195 -5.51 47.80 -4.19
N ARG A 196 -6.24 46.94 -3.47
CA ARG A 196 -7.44 47.34 -2.71
C ARG A 196 -7.09 48.30 -1.58
N ALA A 197 -6.01 48.02 -0.86
CA ALA A 197 -5.50 48.90 0.20
C ALA A 197 -5.07 50.27 -0.35
N GLU A 198 -4.38 50.31 -1.49
CA GLU A 198 -3.97 51.55 -2.16
C GLU A 198 -5.14 52.37 -2.71
N LYS A 199 -6.19 51.70 -3.20
CA LYS A 199 -7.41 52.36 -3.73
C LYS A 199 -8.41 52.76 -2.64
N GLY A 200 -8.13 52.47 -1.35
CA GLY A 200 -9.04 52.77 -0.24
C GLY A 200 -10.36 52.01 -0.28
N LEU A 201 -10.43 50.92 -1.06
CA LEU A 201 -11.61 50.06 -1.20
C LEU A 201 -11.54 48.99 -0.10
N LYS A 202 -12.34 49.16 0.96
CA LYS A 202 -12.63 48.12 1.95
C LYS A 202 -13.79 47.26 1.51
#